data_AF-A0A5D2TJ33-F1
#
_entry.id   AF-A0A5D2TJ33-F1
#
_cell.length_a   1.000
_cell.length_b   1.000
_cell.length_c   1.000
_cell.angle_alpha   90.00
_cell.angle_beta   90.00
_cell.angle_gamma   90.00
#
_symmetry.space_group_name_H-M   'P 1'
#
loop_
_entity.id
_entity.type
_entity.pdbx_description
1 polymer ?
#
loop_
_entity_poly.entity_id
_entity_poly.type
_entity_poly.pdbx_seq_one_letter_code
_entity_poly.pdbx_strand_id
1 'polypeptide(L)'
;MANSHQLFVALIVGVTGMAGLSLAEALKSPNALGGPWKVYGSASRPIPTWFPSSLLDKYIAFDATDAGNTADTLTPISGEVTHVFWVAIQVRESEQVNVTVNATMLSNVLDVLKSGPGGNGTGSRLSHVTVQIGT
;
A
#
# COMPACT_ATOMS: atom_id res chain seq x y z
N MET A 1 -3.50 -32.05 7.95
CA MET A 1 -4.26 -30.93 7.36
C MET A 1 -3.38 -29.71 7.52
N ALA A 2 -2.82 -29.17 6.43
CA ALA A 2 -1.91 -28.03 6.52
C ALA A 2 -2.72 -26.81 6.99
N ASN A 3 -2.31 -26.25 8.12
CA ASN A 3 -2.89 -25.02 8.66
C ASN A 3 -2.76 -23.95 7.58
N SER A 4 -3.88 -23.47 7.04
CA SER A 4 -3.88 -22.38 6.06
C SER A 4 -3.44 -21.12 6.80
N HIS A 5 -2.13 -20.91 6.90
CA HIS A 5 -1.56 -19.69 7.45
C HIS A 5 -2.19 -18.54 6.68
N GLN A 6 -2.94 -17.70 7.39
CA GLN A 6 -3.55 -16.51 6.83
C GLN A 6 -2.40 -15.61 6.37
N LEU A 7 -2.16 -15.57 5.06
CA LEU A 7 -1.07 -14.81 4.47
C LEU A 7 -1.29 -13.32 4.75
N PHE A 8 -0.31 -12.68 5.38
CA PHE A 8 -0.27 -11.23 5.54
C PHE A 8 0.18 -10.59 4.23
N VAL A 9 -0.69 -9.73 3.72
CA VAL A 9 -0.49 -8.99 2.47
C VAL A 9 -0.40 -7.51 2.80
N ALA A 10 0.76 -6.92 2.53
CA ALA A 10 1.06 -5.51 2.75
C ALA A 10 0.92 -4.72 1.45
N LEU A 11 0.31 -3.54 1.54
CA LEU A 11 0.43 -2.48 0.55
C LEU A 11 1.21 -1.32 1.17
N ILE A 12 2.40 -1.04 0.64
CA ILE A 12 3.22 0.12 1.01
C ILE A 12 2.94 1.24 0.01
N VAL A 13 2.27 2.31 0.44
CA VAL A 13 2.01 3.49 -0.39
C VAL A 13 3.12 4.52 -0.16
N GLY A 14 3.90 4.82 -1.20
CA GLY A 14 5.13 5.61 -1.10
C GLY A 14 6.39 4.76 -1.01
N VAL A 15 6.40 3.57 -1.61
CA VAL A 15 7.47 2.56 -1.46
C VAL A 15 8.85 3.07 -1.91
N THR A 16 8.91 4.01 -2.84
CA THR A 16 10.17 4.58 -3.35
C THR A 16 10.74 5.68 -2.46
N GLY A 17 10.05 6.07 -1.38
CA GLY A 17 10.59 6.97 -0.36
C GLY A 17 11.53 6.24 0.61
N MET A 18 12.25 6.99 1.44
CA MET A 18 13.20 6.41 2.41
C MET A 18 12.52 5.39 3.34
N ALA A 19 11.42 5.79 3.99
CA ALA A 19 10.65 4.89 4.86
C ALA A 19 10.05 3.70 4.09
N GLY A 20 9.60 3.92 2.85
CA GLY A 20 9.01 2.90 2.00
C GLY A 20 10.00 1.78 1.64
N LEU A 21 11.24 2.14 1.30
CA LEU A 21 12.30 1.19 1.00
C LEU A 21 12.63 0.35 2.25
N SER A 22 12.86 1.01 3.38
CA SER A 22 13.17 0.30 4.64
C SER A 22 12.03 -0.61 5.10
N LEU A 23 10.77 -0.23 4.87
CA LEU A 23 9.62 -1.10 5.15
C LEU A 23 9.62 -2.33 4.23
N ALA A 24 9.90 -2.16 2.93
CA ALA A 24 9.98 -3.28 1.99
C ALA A 24 11.09 -4.27 2.40
N GLU A 25 12.27 -3.77 2.78
CA GLU A 25 13.37 -4.59 3.30
C GLU A 25 12.98 -5.34 4.58
N ALA A 26 12.39 -4.62 5.54
CA ALA A 26 11.98 -5.19 6.81
C ALA A 26 10.91 -6.29 6.66
N LEU A 27 9.91 -6.08 5.78
CA LEU A 27 8.84 -7.05 5.57
C LEU A 27 9.28 -8.30 4.80
N LYS A 28 10.26 -8.20 3.89
CA LYS A 28 10.83 -9.36 3.19
C LYS A 28 11.88 -10.12 3.99
N SER A 29 12.32 -9.57 5.13
CA SER A 29 13.22 -10.28 6.04
C SER A 29 12.59 -11.61 6.52
N PRO A 30 13.34 -12.71 6.56
CA PRO A 30 12.84 -13.98 7.10
C PRO A 30 12.49 -13.89 8.60
N ASN A 31 13.00 -12.86 9.29
CA ASN A 31 12.73 -12.60 10.70
C ASN A 31 11.56 -11.62 10.92
N ALA A 32 10.86 -11.23 9.85
CA ALA A 32 9.70 -10.33 9.97
C ALA A 32 8.60 -10.97 10.81
N LEU A 33 8.13 -10.25 11.83
CA LEU A 33 6.98 -10.70 12.63
C LEU A 33 5.75 -10.84 11.74
N GLY A 34 5.02 -11.94 11.88
CA GLY A 34 3.87 -12.25 11.04
C GLY A 34 4.23 -12.72 9.61
N GLY A 35 5.51 -12.86 9.29
CA GLY A 35 5.96 -13.36 7.99
C GLY A 35 5.62 -14.85 7.76
N PRO A 36 5.67 -15.32 6.50
CA PRO A 36 6.12 -14.58 5.32
C PRO A 36 5.09 -13.57 4.79
N TRP A 37 5.59 -12.37 4.43
CA TRP A 37 4.76 -11.30 3.86
C TRP A 37 4.73 -11.36 2.33
N LYS A 38 3.53 -11.16 1.76
CA LYS A 38 3.35 -10.73 0.37
C LYS A 38 3.35 -9.22 0.34
N VAL A 39 4.24 -8.61 -0.44
CA VAL A 39 4.48 -7.16 -0.41
C VAL A 39 4.15 -6.52 -1.76
N TYR A 40 3.13 -5.67 -1.75
CA TYR A 40 2.82 -4.73 -2.81
C TYR A 40 3.43 -3.38 -2.48
N GLY A 41 4.25 -2.85 -3.38
CA GLY A 41 4.80 -1.50 -3.27
C GLY A 41 4.16 -0.59 -4.31
N SER A 42 3.79 0.62 -3.91
CA SER A 42 3.26 1.62 -4.83
C SER A 42 3.91 2.99 -4.71
N ALA A 43 3.93 3.70 -5.83
CA ALA A 43 4.25 5.11 -5.91
C ALA A 43 3.56 5.72 -7.15
N SER A 44 3.57 7.04 -7.29
CA SER A 44 2.97 7.72 -8.45
C SER A 44 3.77 7.58 -9.74
N ARG A 45 5.06 7.22 -9.64
CA ARG A 45 5.97 7.11 -10.79
C ARG A 45 6.26 5.63 -11.11
N PRO A 46 6.69 5.30 -12.34
CA PRO A 46 7.26 4.00 -12.65
C PRO A 46 8.40 3.65 -11.69
N ILE A 47 8.63 2.35 -11.50
CA ILE A 47 9.71 1.88 -10.62
C ILE A 47 11.06 2.43 -11.11
N PRO A 48 11.84 3.12 -10.25
CA PRO A 48 13.12 3.67 -10.66
C PRO A 48 14.16 2.55 -10.75
N THR A 49 15.16 2.73 -11.61
CA THR A 49 16.20 1.71 -11.88
C THR A 49 17.04 1.33 -10.67
N TRP A 50 17.12 2.19 -9.65
CA TRP A 50 17.84 1.93 -8.41
C TRP A 50 17.05 1.06 -7.42
N PHE A 51 15.72 0.94 -7.57
CA PHE A 51 14.90 0.25 -6.58
C PHE A 51 15.02 -1.27 -6.77
N PRO A 52 15.36 -2.03 -5.72
CA PRO A 52 15.51 -3.48 -5.80
C PRO A 52 14.14 -4.17 -5.95
N SER A 53 13.80 -4.56 -7.18
CA SER A 53 12.50 -5.18 -7.50
C SER A 53 12.25 -6.49 -6.75
N SER A 54 13.31 -7.18 -6.31
CA SER A 54 13.22 -8.40 -5.50
C SER A 54 12.59 -8.21 -4.12
N LEU A 55 12.48 -6.96 -3.64
CA LEU A 55 11.80 -6.65 -2.38
C LEU A 55 10.28 -6.67 -2.49
N LEU A 56 9.73 -6.72 -3.70
CA LEU A 56 8.29 -6.61 -3.93
C LEU A 56 7.79 -7.83 -4.70
N ASP A 57 6.62 -8.33 -4.30
CA ASP A 57 5.89 -9.33 -5.07
C ASP A 57 5.19 -8.66 -6.27
N LYS A 58 4.84 -7.37 -6.14
CA LYS A 58 4.40 -6.52 -7.26
C LYS A 58 4.65 -5.04 -6.97
N TYR A 59 5.13 -4.32 -7.99
CA TYR A 59 5.15 -2.85 -8.00
C TYR A 59 3.93 -2.31 -8.72
N ILE A 60 3.31 -1.26 -8.18
CA ILE A 60 2.06 -0.69 -8.68
C ILE A 60 2.22 0.83 -8.81
N ALA A 61 2.23 1.34 -10.04
CA ALA A 61 2.26 2.78 -10.29
C ALA A 61 0.83 3.31 -10.44
N PHE A 62 0.43 4.28 -9.60
CA PHE A 62 -0.86 4.96 -9.73
C PHE A 62 -0.85 6.33 -9.04
N ASP A 63 -1.71 7.23 -9.50
CA ASP A 63 -1.94 8.53 -8.87
C ASP A 63 -3.07 8.42 -7.84
N ALA A 64 -2.70 8.47 -6.55
CA ALA A 64 -3.66 8.40 -5.46
C ALA A 64 -4.63 9.60 -5.42
N THR A 65 -4.32 10.72 -6.08
CA THR A 65 -5.24 11.87 -6.16
C THR A 65 -6.38 11.64 -7.16
N ASP A 66 -6.21 10.71 -8.11
CA ASP A 66 -7.23 10.32 -9.07
C ASP A 66 -7.97 9.07 -8.55
N ALA A 67 -9.24 9.26 -8.17
CA ALA A 67 -10.09 8.20 -7.65
C ALA A 67 -10.35 7.08 -8.68
N GLY A 68 -10.50 7.42 -9.96
CA GLY A 68 -10.71 6.43 -11.02
C GLY A 68 -9.46 5.60 -11.24
N ASN A 69 -8.30 6.25 -11.39
CA ASN A 69 -7.03 5.56 -11.53
C ASN A 69 -6.71 4.68 -10.31
N THR A 70 -7.00 5.17 -9.10
CA THR A 70 -6.83 4.40 -7.86
C THR A 70 -7.73 3.16 -7.84
N ALA A 71 -9.00 3.30 -8.21
CA ALA A 71 -9.95 2.20 -8.25
C ALA A 71 -9.55 1.13 -9.28
N ASP A 72 -9.25 1.53 -10.51
CA ASP A 72 -8.85 0.60 -11.58
C ASP A 72 -7.59 -0.20 -11.21
N THR A 73 -6.67 0.44 -10.48
CA THR A 73 -5.37 -0.13 -10.14
C THR A 73 -5.43 -1.03 -8.90
N LEU A 74 -6.16 -0.63 -7.85
CA LEU A 74 -6.17 -1.33 -6.56
C LEU A 74 -7.31 -2.35 -6.42
N THR A 75 -8.42 -2.21 -7.15
CA THR A 75 -9.52 -3.18 -7.11
C THR A 75 -9.05 -4.63 -7.31
N PRO A 76 -8.16 -4.94 -8.27
CA PRO A 76 -7.69 -6.31 -8.49
C PRO A 76 -6.97 -6.98 -7.30
N ILE A 77 -6.44 -6.19 -6.35
CA ILE A 77 -5.75 -6.70 -5.15
C ILE A 77 -6.50 -6.41 -3.84
N SER A 78 -7.55 -5.59 -3.89
CA SER A 78 -8.30 -5.13 -2.72
C SER A 78 -8.82 -6.27 -1.83
N GLY A 79 -9.22 -7.39 -2.43
CA GLY A 79 -9.74 -8.55 -1.74
C GLY A 79 -8.71 -9.40 -0.99
N GLU A 80 -7.41 -9.11 -1.09
CA GLU A 80 -6.35 -9.82 -0.36
C GLU A 80 -5.49 -8.93 0.54
N VAL A 81 -5.46 -7.61 0.32
CA VAL A 81 -4.69 -6.67 1.15
C VAL A 81 -5.20 -6.70 2.59
N THR A 82 -4.28 -6.89 3.54
CA THR A 82 -4.58 -6.96 4.98
C THR A 82 -4.02 -5.77 5.75
N HIS A 83 -2.88 -5.24 5.31
CA HIS A 83 -2.15 -4.16 5.96
C HIS A 83 -1.83 -3.07 4.95
N VAL A 84 -2.10 -1.82 5.31
CA VAL A 84 -1.62 -0.65 4.57
C VAL A 84 -0.56 0.05 5.39
N PHE A 85 0.61 0.25 4.80
CA PHE A 85 1.65 1.13 5.32
C PHE A 85 1.65 2.40 4.48
N TRP A 86 1.08 3.47 5.03
CA TRP A 86 0.99 4.77 4.39
C TRP A 86 2.22 5.61 4.74
N VAL A 87 3.12 5.76 3.78
CA VAL A 87 4.36 6.55 3.87
C VAL A 87 4.49 7.54 2.71
N ALA A 88 3.35 7.91 2.11
CA ALA A 88 3.26 8.87 1.03
C ALA A 88 2.79 10.24 1.55
N ILE A 89 3.35 11.30 0.97
CA ILE A 89 2.92 12.68 1.21
C ILE A 89 3.06 13.49 -0.08
N GLN A 90 2.14 14.43 -0.30
CA GLN A 90 2.32 15.52 -1.24
C GLN A 90 2.46 16.83 -0.46
N VAL A 91 3.52 17.57 -0.77
CA VAL A 91 3.76 18.91 -0.23
C VAL A 91 3.40 19.93 -1.30
N ARG A 92 2.55 20.89 -0.92
CA ARG A 92 1.97 21.95 -1.73
C ARG A 92 2.23 23.30 -1.06
N GLU A 93 1.87 24.36 -1.76
CA GLU A 93 2.16 25.75 -1.42
C GLU A 93 1.50 26.25 -0.12
N SER A 94 0.42 25.61 0.34
CA SER A 94 -0.26 25.98 1.57
C SER A 94 -0.74 24.74 2.33
N GLU A 95 -0.86 24.88 3.65
CA GLU A 95 -1.31 23.79 4.50
C GLU A 95 -2.76 23.36 4.20
N GLN A 96 -3.62 24.31 3.84
CA GLN A 96 -4.99 23.99 3.44
C GLN A 96 -5.03 23.07 2.20
N VAL A 97 -4.13 23.31 1.24
CA VAL A 97 -4.00 22.48 0.05
C VAL A 97 -3.35 21.13 0.41
N ASN A 98 -2.36 21.11 1.30
CA ASN A 98 -1.78 19.85 1.82
C ASN A 98 -2.85 18.96 2.44
N VAL A 99 -3.66 19.50 3.36
CA VAL A 99 -4.73 18.76 4.03
C VAL A 99 -5.68 18.19 2.99
N THR A 100 -6.13 19.01 2.04
CA THR A 100 -7.08 18.59 1.00
C THR A 100 -6.51 17.46 0.14
N VAL A 101 -5.29 17.62 -0.38
CA VAL A 101 -4.67 16.66 -1.29
C VAL A 101 -4.32 15.36 -0.57
N ASN A 102 -3.68 15.42 0.61
CA ASN A 102 -3.28 14.21 1.33
C ASN A 102 -4.49 13.45 1.89
N ALA A 103 -5.53 14.14 2.35
CA ALA A 103 -6.78 13.50 2.75
C ALA A 103 -7.47 12.81 1.56
N THR A 104 -7.49 13.45 0.39
CA THR A 104 -8.03 12.86 -0.84
C THR A 104 -7.28 11.59 -1.22
N MET A 105 -5.94 11.64 -1.22
CA MET A 105 -5.11 10.48 -1.53
C MET A 105 -5.39 9.29 -0.62
N LEU A 106 -5.41 9.53 0.70
CA LEU A 106 -5.65 8.47 1.67
C LEU A 106 -7.07 7.92 1.54
N SER A 107 -8.07 8.80 1.36
CA SER A 107 -9.47 8.39 1.23
C SER A 107 -9.69 7.52 -0.01
N ASN A 108 -9.18 7.93 -1.16
CA ASN A 108 -9.29 7.16 -2.41
C ASN A 108 -8.75 5.73 -2.26
N VAL A 109 -7.58 5.57 -1.64
CA VAL A 109 -6.98 4.24 -1.42
C VAL A 109 -7.81 3.42 -0.43
N LEU A 110 -8.18 4.01 0.72
CA LEU A 110 -8.95 3.28 1.73
C LEU A 110 -10.34 2.89 1.23
N ASP A 111 -11.01 3.73 0.45
CA ASP A 111 -12.35 3.43 -0.06
C ASP A 111 -12.35 2.24 -1.01
N VAL A 112 -11.34 2.10 -1.87
CA VAL A 112 -11.17 0.92 -2.72
C VAL A 112 -10.89 -0.33 -1.88
N LEU A 113 -9.99 -0.23 -0.90
CA LEU A 113 -9.61 -1.39 -0.09
C LEU A 113 -10.73 -1.85 0.86
N LYS A 114 -11.54 -0.94 1.39
CA LYS A 114 -12.72 -1.27 2.23
C LYS A 114 -13.88 -1.86 1.41
N SER A 115 -13.98 -1.50 0.13
CA SER A 115 -15.09 -1.92 -0.75
C SER A 115 -14.78 -3.18 -1.55
N GLY A 116 -13.54 -3.67 -1.51
CA GLY A 116 -13.09 -4.85 -2.26
C GLY A 116 -13.86 -6.12 -1.87
N PRO A 117 -14.35 -6.92 -2.83
CA PRO A 117 -14.88 -8.24 -2.55
C PRO A 117 -13.70 -9.11 -2.10
N GLY A 118 -13.69 -9.58 -0.85
CA GLY A 118 -12.73 -10.57 -0.40
C GLY A 118 -12.76 -11.77 -1.33
N GLY A 119 -11.60 -12.41 -1.56
CA GLY A 119 -11.43 -13.48 -2.57
C GLY A 119 -12.30 -14.74 -2.39
N ASN A 120 -13.22 -14.73 -1.44
CA ASN A 120 -14.14 -15.77 -1.01
C ASN A 120 -15.57 -15.25 -0.71
N GLY A 121 -15.93 -14.03 -1.15
CA GLY A 121 -17.27 -13.44 -0.95
C GLY A 121 -17.48 -12.82 0.44
N THR A 122 -16.46 -12.80 1.29
CA THR A 122 -16.46 -12.00 2.52
C THR A 122 -16.05 -10.56 2.18
N GLY A 123 -16.41 -9.56 2.98
CA GLY A 123 -16.02 -8.16 2.74
C GLY A 123 -14.50 -7.93 2.77
N SER A 124 -14.09 -6.66 2.83
CA SER A 124 -12.67 -6.28 2.87
C SER A 124 -11.85 -7.08 3.88
N ARG A 125 -10.63 -7.46 3.46
CA ARG A 125 -9.64 -8.10 4.34
C ARG A 125 -8.72 -7.10 5.04
N LEU A 126 -8.88 -5.80 4.77
CA LEU A 126 -8.08 -4.75 5.39
C LEU A 126 -8.36 -4.74 6.90
N SER A 127 -7.32 -5.01 7.69
CA SER A 127 -7.42 -5.06 9.15
C SER A 127 -6.51 -4.04 9.85
N HIS A 128 -5.46 -3.58 9.20
CA HIS A 128 -4.51 -2.62 9.78
C HIS A 128 -4.13 -1.52 8.79
N VAL A 129 -4.12 -0.28 9.28
CA VAL A 129 -3.60 0.89 8.54
C VAL A 129 -2.61 1.59 9.46
N THR A 130 -1.36 1.66 9.02
CA THR A 130 -0.31 2.42 9.69
C THR A 130 -0.02 3.66 8.88
N VAL A 131 -0.03 4.83 9.53
CA VAL A 131 0.25 6.12 8.88
C VAL A 131 1.51 6.70 9.49
N GLN A 132 2.52 6.92 8.66
CA GLN A 132 3.71 7.68 9.03
C GLN A 132 3.79 8.91 8.12
N ILE A 133 3.60 10.08 8.74
CA ILE A 133 3.70 11.40 8.11
C ILE A 133 4.80 12.17 8.84
N GLY A 134 5.70 12.79 8.07
CA GLY A 134 6.83 13.58 8.58
C GLY A 134 8.19 12.86 8.53
N THR A 135 9.17 13.57 8.00
CA THR A 135 10.63 13.37 8.20
C THR A 135 11.26 14.73 8.35
#